data_AF-A0A8T4DIL8-F1
#
_entry.id   AF-A0A8T4DIL8-F1
#
_cell.length_a   1.000
_cell.length_b   1.000
_cell.length_c   1.000
_cell.angle_alpha   90.00
_cell.angle_beta   90.00
_cell.angle_gamma   90.00
#
_symmetry.space_group_name_H-M   'P 1'
#
loop_
_entity.id
_entity.type
_entity.pdbx_description
1 polymer ?
#
loop_
_entity_poly.entity_id
_entity_poly.type
_entity_poly.pdbx_seq_one_letter_code
_entity_poly.pdbx_strand_id
1 'polypeptide(L)'
;MELTYELLRENLKKGKRRGNWRKLNRMEKALYRATMAYIRPKKRRAAINGLIRETERRRGVTNRAVVAKLMALVERLKETNGMRIFQRGVRKAVVMLEKGEERVFAWAPQLKAWLKDPDYIFWLGVTN
;
A
#
# COMPACT_ATOMS: atom_id res chain seq x y z
N MET A 1 9.74 7.68 11.13
CA MET A 1 9.10 8.08 9.86
C MET A 1 7.96 9.02 10.17
N GLU A 2 7.97 10.23 9.61
CA GLU A 2 6.87 11.19 9.73
C GLU A 2 5.90 11.02 8.56
N LEU A 3 4.60 11.08 8.84
CA LEU A 3 3.57 10.93 7.83
C LEU A 3 2.97 12.31 7.46
N THR A 4 3.22 12.74 6.22
CA THR A 4 2.89 14.08 5.73
C THR A 4 1.56 14.14 4.96
N TYR A 5 1.03 15.36 4.80
CA TYR A 5 -0.20 15.60 4.06
C TYR A 5 -0.07 15.19 2.59
N GLU A 6 1.06 15.50 1.97
CA GLU A 6 1.33 15.24 0.56
C GLU A 6 1.35 13.73 0.29
N LEU A 7 1.99 12.95 1.16
CA LEU A 7 2.04 11.50 1.08
C LEU A 7 0.63 10.89 1.10
N LEU A 8 -0.21 11.30 2.06
CA LEU A 8 -1.59 10.82 2.13
C LEU A 8 -2.41 11.28 0.92
N ARG A 9 -2.29 12.55 0.53
CA ARG A 9 -3.07 13.09 -0.59
C ARG A 9 -2.78 12.35 -1.90
N GLU A 10 -1.51 12.09 -2.21
CA GLU A 10 -1.13 11.39 -3.44
C GLU A 10 -1.56 9.91 -3.44
N ASN A 11 -1.39 9.21 -2.32
CA ASN A 11 -1.85 7.83 -2.22
C ASN A 11 -3.38 7.71 -2.25
N LEU A 12 -4.10 8.67 -1.66
CA LEU A 12 -5.56 8.73 -1.76
C LEU A 12 -6.02 8.92 -3.20
N LYS A 13 -5.40 9.82 -3.96
CA LYS A 13 -5.71 10.01 -5.39
C LYS A 13 -5.50 8.73 -6.17
N LYS A 14 -4.33 8.08 -6.01
CA LYS A 14 -4.01 6.81 -6.68
C LYS A 14 -5.00 5.70 -6.30
N GLY A 15 -5.29 5.55 -5.01
CA GLY A 15 -6.22 4.56 -4.50
C GLY A 15 -7.68 4.78 -4.93
N LYS A 16 -8.11 6.04 -5.12
CA LYS A 16 -9.42 6.35 -5.72
C LYS A 16 -9.48 5.95 -7.19
N ARG A 17 -8.47 6.31 -7.99
CA ARG A 17 -8.40 5.94 -9.41
C ARG A 17 -8.41 4.42 -9.62
N ARG A 18 -7.70 3.68 -8.78
CA ARG A 18 -7.64 2.21 -8.80
C ARG A 18 -8.87 1.53 -8.19
N GLY A 19 -9.82 2.29 -7.62
CA GLY A 19 -11.00 1.74 -6.94
C GLY A 19 -10.74 1.14 -5.55
N ASN A 20 -9.49 1.02 -5.10
CA ASN A 20 -9.14 0.48 -3.77
C ASN A 20 -9.75 1.27 -2.61
N TRP A 21 -9.96 2.58 -2.78
CA TRP A 21 -10.65 3.39 -1.77
C TRP A 21 -12.05 2.85 -1.44
N ARG A 22 -12.75 2.24 -2.40
CA ARG A 22 -14.09 1.67 -2.18
C ARG A 22 -14.05 0.48 -1.22
N LYS A 23 -12.96 -0.30 -1.24
CA LYS A 23 -12.74 -1.50 -0.43
C LYS A 23 -12.41 -1.21 1.05
N LEU A 24 -12.07 0.03 1.40
CA LEU A 24 -11.86 0.41 2.80
C LEU A 24 -13.20 0.50 3.54
N ASN A 25 -13.23 0.06 4.80
CA ASN A 25 -14.42 0.14 5.64
C ASN A 25 -14.68 1.58 6.13
N ARG A 26 -15.81 1.81 6.81
CA ARG A 26 -16.21 3.13 7.30
C ARG A 26 -15.18 3.75 8.25
N MET A 27 -14.66 2.97 9.20
CA MET A 27 -13.72 3.46 10.22
C MET A 27 -12.34 3.78 9.62
N GLU A 28 -11.88 2.97 8.67
CA GLU A 28 -10.63 3.21 7.93
C GLU A 28 -10.70 4.50 7.12
N LYS A 29 -11.82 4.72 6.43
CA LYS A 29 -12.08 5.97 5.70
C LYS A 29 -12.14 7.17 6.65
N ALA A 30 -12.76 7.00 7.82
CA ALA A 30 -12.86 8.05 8.84
C ALA A 30 -11.48 8.41 9.40
N LEU A 31 -10.67 7.43 9.79
CA LEU A 31 -9.30 7.63 10.27
C LEU A 31 -8.46 8.38 9.23
N TYR A 32 -8.53 7.96 7.96
CA TYR A 32 -7.79 8.60 6.88
C TYR A 32 -8.20 10.06 6.68
N ARG A 33 -9.51 10.34 6.66
CA ARG A 33 -10.05 11.71 6.51
C ARG A 33 -9.71 12.59 7.70
N ALA A 34 -9.88 12.09 8.92
CA ALA A 34 -9.56 12.81 10.15
C ALA A 34 -8.06 13.17 10.19
N THR A 35 -7.20 12.22 9.83
CA THR A 35 -5.75 12.46 9.77
C THR A 35 -5.42 13.52 8.72
N MET A 36 -5.94 13.40 7.49
CA MET A 36 -5.72 14.42 6.46
C MET A 36 -6.19 15.81 6.91
N ALA A 37 -7.35 15.91 7.57
CA ALA A 37 -7.84 17.18 8.10
C ALA A 37 -6.92 17.75 9.19
N TYR A 38 -6.39 16.88 10.06
CA TYR A 38 -5.46 17.24 11.12
C TYR A 38 -4.12 17.78 10.60
N ILE A 39 -3.55 17.10 9.59
CA ILE A 39 -2.23 17.46 9.02
C ILE A 39 -2.30 18.45 7.85
N ARG A 40 -3.50 18.80 7.38
CA ARG A 40 -3.69 19.74 6.27
C ARG A 40 -2.94 21.05 6.56
N PRO A 41 -2.04 21.48 5.65
CA PRO A 41 -1.36 22.75 5.81
C PRO A 41 -2.38 23.89 5.94
N LYS A 42 -2.16 24.76 6.93
CA LYS A 42 -2.97 25.96 7.14
C LYS A 42 -2.09 27.17 6.85
N LYS A 43 -2.56 28.00 5.91
CA LYS A 43 -1.99 29.32 5.65
C LYS A 43 -2.42 30.24 6.78
N ARG A 44 -1.45 30.95 7.37
CA ARG A 44 -1.68 31.98 8.37
C ARG A 44 -0.97 33.25 7.94
N ARG A 45 -1.69 34.38 7.97
CA ARG A 45 -1.08 35.70 7.83
C ARG A 45 -0.53 36.13 9.19
N ALA A 46 0.73 36.51 9.23
CA ALA A 46 1.38 37.02 10.42
C ALA A 46 2.16 38.29 10.06
N ALA A 47 2.07 39.31 10.92
CA ALA A 47 2.94 40.47 10.83
C ALA A 47 4.34 40.05 11.27
N ILE A 48 5.30 40.10 10.36
CA ILE A 48 6.71 39.83 10.61
C ILE A 48 7.46 41.08 10.18
N ASN A 49 8.10 41.76 11.13
CA ASN A 49 8.80 43.03 10.92
C ASN A 49 7.91 44.10 10.23
N GLY A 50 6.66 44.22 10.67
CA GLY A 50 5.70 45.21 10.13
C GLY A 50 5.06 44.84 8.79
N LEU A 51 5.50 43.77 8.12
CA LEU A 51 4.93 43.29 6.85
C LEU A 51 4.01 42.09 7.07
N ILE A 52 2.84 42.09 6.43
CA ILE A 52 1.94 40.93 6.41
C ILE A 52 2.57 39.88 5.49
N ARG A 53 3.09 38.80 6.07
CA ARG A 53 3.58 37.63 5.32
C ARG A 53 2.64 36.45 5.48
N GLU A 54 2.42 35.72 4.39
CA GLU A 54 1.74 34.43 4.45
C GLU A 54 2.75 33.36 4.90
N THR A 55 2.42 32.67 5.97
CA THR A 55 3.22 31.59 6.55
C THR A 55 2.43 30.29 6.45
N GLU A 56 3.09 29.21 6.05
CA GLU A 56 2.51 27.87 6.00
C GLU A 56 3.10 27.02 7.11
N ARG A 57 2.24 26.53 8.02
CA ARG A 57 2.68 25.56 9.04
C ARG A 57 2.38 24.15 8.56
N ARG A 58 3.45 23.41 8.22
CA ARG A 58 3.37 21.97 7.94
C ARG A 58 3.20 21.21 9.25
N ARG A 59 2.40 20.15 9.20
CA ARG A 59 2.13 19.24 10.31
C ARG A 59 2.30 17.82 9.80
N GLY A 60 2.80 16.95 10.65
CA GLY A 60 2.87 15.52 10.40
C GLY A 60 2.42 14.72 11.62
N VAL A 61 2.16 13.45 11.39
CA VAL A 61 1.90 12.50 12.48
C VAL A 61 3.19 11.74 12.78
N THR A 62 3.59 11.77 14.05
CA THR A 62 4.77 11.06 14.56
C THR A 62 4.40 9.91 15.50
N ASN A 63 3.15 9.84 15.96
CA ASN A 63 2.68 8.75 16.82
C ASN A 63 2.80 7.41 16.07
N ARG A 64 3.63 6.50 16.60
CA ARG A 64 3.98 5.24 15.96
C ARG A 64 2.77 4.36 15.65
N ALA A 65 1.82 4.24 16.58
CA ALA A 65 0.64 3.39 16.41
C ALA A 65 -0.29 3.95 15.31
N VAL A 66 -0.49 5.26 15.28
CA VAL A 66 -1.30 5.91 14.24
C VAL A 66 -0.62 5.82 12.88
N VAL A 67 0.69 6.07 12.81
CA VAL A 67 1.49 5.95 11.58
C VAL A 67 1.41 4.52 11.04
N ALA A 68 1.60 3.50 11.88
CA ALA A 68 1.52 2.10 11.46
C ALA A 68 0.15 1.76 10.85
N LYS A 69 -0.95 2.15 11.51
CA LYS A 69 -2.31 1.94 10.99
C LYS A 69 -2.54 2.65 9.65
N LEU A 70 -2.08 3.89 9.51
CA LEU A 70 -2.22 4.66 8.27
C LEU A 70 -1.38 4.09 7.13
N MET A 71 -0.16 3.63 7.42
CA MET A 71 0.71 3.01 6.43
C MET A 71 0.09 1.70 5.91
N ALA A 72 -0.51 0.89 6.76
CA ALA A 72 -1.26 -0.29 6.33
C ALA A 72 -2.41 0.05 5.36
N LEU A 73 -3.12 1.17 5.61
CA LEU A 73 -4.14 1.66 4.68
C LEU A 73 -3.54 2.19 3.37
N VAL A 74 -2.41 2.89 3.44
CA VAL A 74 -1.68 3.37 2.25
C VAL A 74 -1.25 2.21 1.37
N GLU A 75 -0.73 1.12 1.94
CA GLU A 75 -0.36 -0.07 1.17
C GLU A 75 -1.58 -0.73 0.51
N ARG A 76 -2.71 -0.82 1.22
CA ARG A 76 -3.98 -1.29 0.61
C ARG A 76 -4.49 -0.37 -0.50
N LEU A 77 -4.22 0.93 -0.43
CA LEU A 77 -4.56 1.85 -1.53
C LEU A 77 -3.63 1.68 -2.74
N LYS A 78 -2.37 1.32 -2.51
CA LYS A 78 -1.34 1.08 -3.54
C LYS A 78 -1.46 -0.30 -4.18
N GLU A 79 -2.15 -1.26 -3.56
CA GLU A 79 -2.37 -2.59 -4.12
C GLU A 79 -2.85 -2.53 -5.58
N THR A 80 -2.22 -3.29 -6.47
CA THR A 80 -2.62 -3.38 -7.89
C THR A 80 -3.25 -4.75 -8.17
N ASN A 81 -4.01 -4.86 -9.27
CA ASN A 81 -4.48 -6.16 -9.72
C ASN A 81 -3.30 -7.10 -10.00
N GLY A 82 -2.22 -6.60 -10.61
CA GLY A 82 -0.99 -7.38 -10.82
C GLY A 82 -0.36 -7.88 -9.52
N MET A 83 -0.29 -7.04 -8.48
CA MET A 83 0.22 -7.46 -7.17
C MET A 83 -0.66 -8.54 -6.53
N ARG A 84 -1.99 -8.46 -6.69
CA ARG A 84 -2.93 -9.48 -6.19
C ARG A 84 -2.78 -10.81 -6.92
N ILE A 85 -2.65 -10.75 -8.25
CA ILE A 85 -2.40 -11.91 -9.11
C ILE A 85 -1.09 -12.57 -8.69
N PHE A 86 -0.01 -11.79 -8.64
CA PHE A 86 1.31 -12.29 -8.24
C PHE A 86 1.29 -12.91 -6.83
N GLN A 87 0.67 -12.26 -5.84
CA GLN A 87 0.52 -12.84 -4.49
C GLN A 87 -0.26 -14.16 -4.47
N ARG A 88 -1.30 -14.30 -5.30
CA ARG A 88 -2.03 -15.56 -5.45
C ARG A 88 -1.12 -16.63 -6.06
N GLY A 89 -0.37 -16.27 -7.07
CA GLY A 89 0.64 -17.11 -7.72
C GLY A 89 1.68 -17.62 -6.73
N VAL A 90 2.25 -16.73 -5.92
CA VAL A 90 3.23 -17.07 -4.87
C VAL A 90 2.63 -18.08 -3.89
N ARG A 91 1.39 -17.88 -3.42
CA ARG A 91 0.74 -18.84 -2.51
C ARG A 91 0.61 -20.22 -3.13
N LYS A 92 0.20 -20.29 -4.41
CA LYS A 92 0.12 -21.56 -5.15
C LYS A 92 1.51 -22.19 -5.30
N ALA A 93 2.51 -21.40 -5.66
CA ALA A 93 3.86 -21.87 -5.87
C ALA A 93 4.48 -22.45 -4.59
N VAL A 94 4.26 -21.80 -3.44
CA VAL A 94 4.70 -22.30 -2.13
C VAL A 94 4.06 -23.65 -1.81
N VAL A 95 2.74 -23.77 -1.96
CA VAL A 95 2.04 -25.05 -1.72
C VAL A 95 2.55 -26.16 -2.66
N MET A 96 2.85 -25.83 -3.92
CA MET A 96 3.41 -26.78 -4.88
C MET A 96 4.86 -27.17 -4.55
N LEU A 97 5.66 -26.23 -4.03
CA LEU A 97 7.02 -26.51 -3.55
C LEU A 97 7.00 -27.44 -2.34
N GLU A 98 6.13 -27.18 -1.37
CA GLU A 98 6.00 -28.01 -0.16
C GLU A 98 5.59 -29.45 -0.50
N LYS A 99 4.59 -29.62 -1.38
CA LYS A 99 4.07 -30.96 -1.76
C LYS A 99 4.90 -31.67 -2.82
N GLY A 100 5.64 -30.91 -3.64
CA GLY A 100 6.34 -31.45 -4.80
C GLY A 100 7.61 -32.23 -4.46
N GLU A 101 8.20 -32.00 -3.28
CA GLU A 101 9.40 -32.71 -2.80
C GLU A 101 9.16 -34.22 -2.65
N GLU A 102 7.93 -34.65 -2.37
CA GLU A 102 7.66 -36.07 -2.10
C GLU A 102 7.80 -36.95 -3.35
N ARG A 103 7.43 -36.47 -4.55
CA ARG A 103 7.45 -37.26 -5.79
C ARG A 103 7.57 -36.44 -7.08
N VAL A 104 7.04 -35.22 -7.13
CA VAL A 104 6.88 -34.47 -8.39
C VAL A 104 8.23 -33.99 -8.92
N PHE A 105 9.10 -33.49 -8.06
CA PHE A 105 10.38 -32.94 -8.51
C PHE A 105 11.41 -33.99 -8.92
N ALA A 106 11.20 -35.27 -8.57
CA ALA A 106 12.02 -36.37 -9.04
C ALA A 106 11.86 -36.61 -10.55
N TRP A 107 10.63 -36.55 -11.07
CA TRP A 107 10.35 -36.75 -12.49
C TRP A 107 10.18 -35.44 -13.29
N ALA A 108 9.88 -34.33 -12.62
CA ALA A 108 9.77 -32.99 -13.21
C ALA A 108 10.64 -31.95 -12.48
N PRO A 109 11.98 -32.07 -12.51
CA PRO A 109 12.88 -31.15 -11.81
C PRO A 109 12.80 -29.72 -12.35
N GLN A 110 12.46 -29.54 -13.63
CA GLN A 110 12.27 -28.21 -14.25
C GLN A 110 11.14 -27.42 -13.61
N LEU A 111 10.08 -28.09 -13.13
CA LEU A 111 8.98 -27.43 -12.44
C LEU A 111 9.47 -26.69 -11.18
N LYS A 112 10.44 -27.26 -10.45
CA LYS A 112 11.03 -26.61 -9.28
C LYS A 112 11.75 -25.30 -9.64
N ALA A 113 12.33 -25.22 -10.84
CA ALA A 113 12.92 -23.99 -11.35
C ALA A 113 11.83 -22.98 -11.75
N TRP A 114 10.78 -23.43 -12.44
CA TRP A 114 9.66 -22.58 -12.84
C TRP A 114 8.90 -22.00 -11.65
N LEU A 115 8.76 -22.74 -10.55
CA LEU A 115 8.14 -22.23 -9.32
C LEU A 115 8.92 -21.10 -8.64
N LYS A 116 10.14 -20.81 -9.11
CA LYS A 116 10.96 -19.66 -8.69
C LYS A 116 10.95 -18.53 -9.73
N ASP A 117 10.42 -18.79 -10.92
CA ASP A 117 10.36 -17.82 -12.02
C ASP A 117 9.18 -16.83 -11.83
N PRO A 118 9.43 -15.50 -11.86
CA PRO A 118 8.38 -14.52 -11.64
C PRO A 118 7.24 -14.56 -12.66
N ASP A 119 7.51 -14.87 -13.92
CA ASP A 119 6.49 -14.89 -14.98
C ASP A 119 5.60 -16.13 -14.83
N TYR A 120 6.20 -17.28 -14.49
CA TYR A 120 5.44 -18.48 -14.14
C TYR A 120 4.60 -18.29 -12.88
N ILE A 121 5.15 -17.65 -11.84
CA ILE A 121 4.40 -17.30 -10.64
C ILE A 121 3.23 -16.37 -10.99
N PHE A 122 3.44 -15.37 -11.84
CA PHE A 122 2.37 -14.48 -12.28
C PHE A 122 1.28 -15.25 -13.02
N TRP A 123 1.66 -16.15 -13.94
CA TRP A 123 0.73 -17.04 -14.66
C TRP A 123 -0.10 -17.92 -13.71
N LEU A 124 0.54 -18.53 -12.70
CA LEU A 124 -0.16 -19.30 -11.65
C LEU A 124 -1.19 -18.46 -10.90
N GLY A 125 -0.96 -17.16 -10.76
CA GLY A 125 -1.89 -16.23 -10.14
C GLY A 125 -3.14 -15.93 -10.96
N VAL A 126 -3.07 -16.12 -12.29
CA VAL A 126 -4.18 -15.89 -13.22
C VAL A 126 -5.04 -17.15 -13.36
N THR A 127 -4.42 -18.33 -13.38
CA THR A 127 -5.15 -19.61 -13.41
C THR A 127 -5.95 -19.78 -12.12
N ASN A 128 -7.20 -20.22 -12.23
CA ASN A 128 -8.12 -20.36 -11.08
C ASN A 128 -7.93 -21.73 -10.44
#